data_AF-A0A2V8GP42-F1
#
_entry.id   AF-A0A2V8GP42-F1
#
_cell.length_a   1.000
_cell.length_b   1.000
_cell.length_c   1.000
_cell.angle_alpha   90.00
_cell.angle_beta   90.00
_cell.angle_gamma   90.00
#
_symmetry.space_group_name_H-M   'P 1'
#
loop_
_entity.id
_entity.type
_entity.pdbx_description
1 polymer ?
#
loop_
_entity_poly.entity_id
_entity_poly.type
_entity_poly.pdbx_seq_one_letter_code
_entity_poly.pdbx_strand_id
1 'polypeptide(L)'
;MWAHGAILTDGSGHYLMSALPAGAHLWFHVWKDGYVQQCAARSVTIQGDMTMDLTLVSKVNLTASTTQSAPSGLRWVSGTIVEIRPTGKQPVAGVFVDFEPLEDFPAAVTYSDAAGRFALCGLPQDDTVTVGAGLGNRVTYAKVPPGQTTGIEITLP
;
A
#
# COMPACT_ATOMS: atom_id res chain seq x y z
N MET A 1 10.22 -8.49 10.52
CA MET A 1 11.23 -9.56 10.30
C MET A 1 10.72 -10.49 9.21
N TRP A 2 11.50 -10.71 8.14
CA TRP A 2 11.13 -11.59 7.02
C TRP A 2 11.38 -13.05 7.42
N ALA A 3 10.35 -13.89 7.44
CA ALA A 3 10.49 -15.28 7.91
C ALA A 3 11.51 -16.12 7.11
N HIS A 4 11.75 -15.78 5.84
CA HIS A 4 12.65 -16.51 4.93
C HIS A 4 13.59 -15.61 4.10
N GLY A 5 13.78 -14.34 4.51
CA GLY A 5 14.48 -13.37 3.69
C GLY A 5 13.71 -12.98 2.41
N ALA A 6 14.34 -12.20 1.53
CA ALA A 6 13.73 -11.82 0.26
C ALA A 6 13.76 -12.98 -0.74
N ILE A 7 12.64 -13.23 -1.40
CA ILE A 7 12.52 -14.24 -2.46
C ILE A 7 12.57 -13.51 -3.80
N LEU A 8 13.47 -13.96 -4.67
CA LEU A 8 13.62 -13.40 -6.00
C LEU A 8 12.74 -14.17 -6.98
N THR A 9 12.06 -13.44 -7.85
CA THR A 9 11.36 -14.02 -8.99
C THR A 9 12.35 -14.50 -10.04
N ASP A 10 11.96 -15.50 -10.84
CA ASP A 10 12.68 -15.86 -12.06
C ASP A 10 12.45 -14.85 -13.22
N GLY A 11 13.05 -15.12 -14.38
CA GLY A 11 12.93 -14.26 -15.57
C GLY A 11 11.52 -14.15 -16.15
N SER A 12 10.61 -15.03 -15.75
CA SER A 12 9.18 -15.02 -16.09
C SER A 12 8.31 -14.37 -15.00
N GLY A 13 8.89 -13.96 -13.88
CA GLY A 13 8.18 -13.36 -12.76
C GLY A 13 7.59 -14.37 -11.77
N HIS A 14 7.91 -15.67 -11.89
CA HIS A 14 7.44 -16.68 -10.94
C HIS A 14 8.31 -16.70 -9.69
N TYR A 15 7.69 -17.01 -8.56
CA TYR A 15 8.36 -17.19 -7.27
C TYR A 15 7.81 -18.45 -6.59
N LEU A 16 8.60 -19.01 -5.66
CA LEU A 16 8.18 -20.14 -4.84
C LEU A 16 8.50 -19.87 -3.38
N MET A 17 7.47 -19.94 -2.53
CA MET A 17 7.61 -20.00 -1.08
C MET A 17 7.38 -21.43 -0.62
N SER A 18 8.43 -22.11 -0.19
CA SER A 18 8.36 -23.50 0.28
C SER A 18 8.42 -23.59 1.80
N ALA A 19 7.89 -24.69 2.35
CA ALA A 19 7.97 -25.01 3.78
C ALA A 19 7.30 -23.99 4.72
N LEU A 20 6.25 -23.31 4.22
CA LEU A 20 5.41 -22.45 5.04
C LEU A 20 4.56 -23.30 6.00
N PRO A 21 4.57 -23.02 7.32
CA PRO A 21 3.78 -23.77 8.28
C PRO A 21 2.27 -23.64 8.02
N ALA A 22 1.54 -24.75 8.16
CA ALA A 22 0.08 -24.69 8.23
C ALA A 22 -0.36 -23.78 9.39
N GLY A 23 -1.34 -22.92 9.13
CA GLY A 23 -1.82 -21.90 10.06
C GLY A 23 -1.03 -20.58 10.03
N ALA A 24 0.09 -20.49 9.30
CA ALA A 24 0.81 -19.22 9.17
C ALA A 24 -0.05 -18.18 8.44
N HIS A 25 -0.14 -16.97 9.01
CA HIS A 25 -0.82 -15.83 8.39
C HIS A 25 0.21 -14.94 7.68
N LEU A 26 -0.01 -14.67 6.40
CA LEU A 26 0.96 -13.99 5.54
C LEU A 26 0.43 -12.66 5.00
N TRP A 27 1.31 -11.67 5.03
CA TRP A 27 1.23 -10.44 4.25
C TRP A 27 2.34 -10.43 3.21
N PHE A 28 2.09 -9.73 2.10
CA PHE A 28 3.01 -9.70 0.96
C PHE A 28 3.49 -8.28 0.71
N HIS A 29 4.80 -8.13 0.59
CA HIS A 29 5.45 -6.92 0.11
C HIS A 29 6.41 -7.34 -1.01
N VAL A 30 6.09 -6.88 -2.23
CA VAL A 30 6.89 -7.08 -3.43
C VAL A 30 7.51 -5.76 -3.83
N TRP A 31 8.78 -5.82 -4.21
CA TRP A 31 9.54 -4.65 -4.61
C TRP A 31 10.28 -4.89 -5.91
N LYS A 32 10.29 -3.86 -6.76
CA LYS A 32 11.12 -3.76 -7.95
C LYS A 32 11.34 -2.29 -8.25
N ASP A 33 12.59 -1.92 -8.56
CA ASP A 33 12.88 -0.54 -8.94
C ASP A 33 12.04 -0.08 -10.14
N GLY A 34 11.56 1.16 -10.09
CA GLY A 34 10.61 1.72 -11.06
C GLY A 34 9.14 1.31 -10.89
N TYR A 35 8.82 0.40 -9.96
CA TYR A 35 7.46 -0.07 -9.69
C TYR A 35 7.08 0.09 -8.21
N VAL A 36 5.79 -0.06 -7.91
CA VAL A 36 5.25 -0.19 -6.54
C VAL A 36 4.12 -1.21 -6.50
N GLN A 37 3.89 -1.78 -5.33
CA GLN A 37 2.69 -2.56 -5.04
C GLN A 37 1.56 -1.60 -4.62
N GLN A 38 0.89 -0.96 -5.57
CA GLN A 38 -0.19 0.02 -5.24
C GLN A 38 -1.40 -0.63 -4.54
N CYS A 39 -1.58 -1.93 -4.76
CA CYS A 39 -2.62 -2.73 -4.17
C CYS A 39 -2.00 -3.75 -3.22
N ALA A 40 -2.40 -3.71 -1.94
CA ALA A 40 -2.10 -4.81 -1.04
C ALA A 40 -2.74 -6.08 -1.57
N ALA A 41 -1.92 -7.14 -1.67
CA ALA A 41 -2.45 -8.46 -1.89
C ALA A 41 -3.25 -8.89 -0.66
N ARG A 42 -4.29 -9.71 -0.88
CA ARG A 42 -5.09 -10.24 0.22
C ARG A 42 -4.17 -11.03 1.17
N SER A 43 -4.27 -10.78 2.48
CA SER A 43 -3.58 -11.63 3.44
C SER A 43 -4.18 -13.04 3.44
N VAL A 44 -3.35 -14.05 3.68
CA VAL A 44 -3.76 -15.46 3.58
C VAL A 44 -3.31 -16.24 4.80
N THR A 45 -4.10 -17.23 5.19
CA THR A 45 -3.70 -18.23 6.17
C THR A 45 -3.40 -19.52 5.43
N ILE A 46 -2.18 -20.05 5.59
CA ILE A 46 -1.72 -21.25 4.89
C ILE A 46 -2.47 -22.47 5.41
N GLN A 47 -3.15 -23.18 4.52
CA GLN A 47 -3.83 -24.46 4.82
C GLN A 47 -3.28 -25.62 3.98
N GLY A 48 -2.47 -25.30 2.96
CA GLY A 48 -1.88 -26.21 2.00
C GLY A 48 -1.28 -25.39 0.86
N ASP A 49 -0.88 -26.08 -0.22
CA ASP A 49 -0.33 -25.42 -1.40
C ASP A 49 -1.36 -24.48 -2.03
N MET A 50 -0.91 -23.30 -2.44
CA MET A 50 -1.74 -22.29 -3.08
C MET A 50 -0.94 -21.47 -4.07
N THR A 51 -1.66 -20.87 -5.02
CA THR A 51 -1.12 -19.87 -5.94
C THR A 51 -1.56 -18.48 -5.51
N MET A 52 -0.65 -17.52 -5.57
CA MET A 52 -0.92 -16.11 -5.29
C MET A 52 -0.25 -15.23 -6.34
N ASP A 53 -1.06 -14.48 -7.07
CA ASP A 53 -0.57 -13.49 -8.02
C ASP A 53 -0.37 -12.15 -7.31
N LEU A 54 0.80 -11.54 -7.53
CA LEU A 54 1.17 -10.26 -6.94
C LEU A 54 1.41 -9.25 -8.07
N THR A 55 0.81 -8.07 -7.94
CA THR A 55 0.83 -7.06 -8.99
C THR A 55 1.72 -5.89 -8.60
N LEU A 56 2.61 -5.53 -9.52
CA LEU A 56 3.40 -4.31 -9.47
C LEU A 56 2.91 -3.32 -10.54
N VAL A 57 2.74 -2.06 -10.15
CA VAL A 57 2.36 -0.95 -11.03
C VAL A 57 3.59 -0.10 -11.29
N SER A 58 3.86 0.23 -12.55
CA SER A 58 4.94 1.15 -12.89
C SER A 58 4.68 2.52 -12.26
N LYS A 59 5.70 3.15 -11.68
CA LYS A 59 5.58 4.46 -11.01
C LYS A 59 5.03 5.55 -11.94
N VAL A 60 5.25 5.44 -13.25
CA VAL A 60 4.71 6.41 -14.23
C VAL A 60 3.22 6.19 -14.56
N ASN A 61 2.65 5.04 -14.16
CA ASN A 61 1.26 4.66 -14.40
C ASN A 61 0.41 4.67 -13.12
N LEU A 62 0.90 5.30 -12.05
CA LEU A 62 0.14 5.39 -10.80
C LEU A 62 -1.16 6.15 -11.02
N THR A 63 -2.23 5.61 -10.42
CA THR A 63 -3.53 6.25 -10.40
C THR A 63 -3.78 6.90 -9.04
N ALA A 64 -4.35 8.11 -9.04
CA ALA A 64 -4.99 8.69 -7.85
C ALA A 64 -6.51 8.45 -7.86
N SER A 65 -7.03 7.73 -8.86
CA SER A 65 -8.45 7.40 -9.03
C SER A 65 -8.81 6.08 -8.36
N THR A 66 -9.99 6.04 -7.75
CA THR A 66 -10.61 4.85 -7.14
C THR A 66 -11.74 4.28 -8.01
N THR A 67 -11.75 4.58 -9.31
CA THR A 67 -12.83 4.15 -10.23
C THR A 67 -12.86 2.65 -10.49
N GLN A 68 -11.79 1.93 -10.15
CA GLN A 68 -11.74 0.49 -10.27
C GLN A 68 -12.35 -0.17 -9.03
N SER A 69 -13.18 -1.20 -9.22
CA SER A 69 -13.73 -2.00 -8.13
C SER A 69 -12.60 -2.66 -7.33
N ALA A 70 -12.66 -2.59 -6.00
CA ALA A 70 -11.81 -3.42 -5.15
C ALA A 70 -12.39 -4.85 -5.06
N PRO A 71 -11.55 -5.87 -4.84
CA PRO A 71 -12.03 -7.22 -4.50
C PRO A 71 -12.92 -7.22 -3.24
N SER A 72 -13.80 -8.20 -3.11
CA SER A 72 -14.69 -8.34 -1.95
C SER A 72 -13.91 -8.37 -0.62
N GLY A 73 -14.39 -7.61 0.37
CA GLY A 73 -13.74 -7.43 1.68
C GLY A 73 -12.54 -6.48 1.69
N LEU A 74 -12.16 -5.93 0.53
CA LEU A 74 -11.11 -4.94 0.38
C LEU A 74 -11.67 -3.63 -0.21
N ARG A 75 -10.90 -2.56 -0.11
CA ARG A 75 -11.27 -1.24 -0.63
C ARG A 75 -10.10 -0.47 -1.22
N TRP A 76 -10.48 0.51 -2.03
CA TRP A 76 -9.65 1.65 -2.35
C TRP A 76 -9.77 2.71 -1.26
N VAL A 77 -8.66 3.37 -1.01
CA VAL A 77 -8.53 4.48 -0.06
C VAL A 77 -7.76 5.60 -0.76
N SER A 78 -8.40 6.76 -0.92
CA SER A 78 -7.81 7.93 -1.57
C SER A 78 -7.90 9.19 -0.72
N GLY A 79 -7.03 10.14 -1.06
CA GLY A 79 -6.90 11.37 -0.30
C GLY A 79 -5.91 12.35 -0.91
N THR A 80 -5.56 13.36 -0.12
CA THR A 80 -4.59 14.40 -0.47
C THR A 80 -3.53 14.54 0.61
N ILE A 81 -2.30 14.72 0.18
CA ILE A 81 -1.18 15.15 1.03
C ILE A 81 -1.01 16.66 0.91
N VAL A 82 -0.96 17.34 2.04
CA VAL A 82 -0.78 18.78 2.13
C VAL A 82 0.33 19.16 3.11
N GLU A 83 0.84 20.37 2.97
CA GLU A 83 1.73 21.01 3.93
C GLU A 83 1.18 22.39 4.28
N ILE A 84 1.28 22.79 5.54
CA ILE A 84 0.90 24.12 5.98
C ILE A 84 2.08 25.06 5.74
N ARG A 85 1.88 26.06 4.88
CA ARG A 85 2.84 27.14 4.62
C ARG A 85 2.25 28.49 5.06
N PRO A 86 3.06 29.57 5.16
CA PRO A 86 2.54 30.90 5.45
C PRO A 86 1.46 31.37 4.46
N THR A 87 1.50 30.87 3.22
CA THR A 87 0.51 31.13 2.16
C THR A 87 -0.73 30.22 2.23
N GLY A 88 -0.86 29.42 3.29
CA GLY A 88 -1.94 28.45 3.50
C GLY A 88 -1.53 27.01 3.22
N LYS A 89 -2.53 26.12 3.22
CA LYS A 89 -2.35 24.70 2.87
C LYS A 89 -1.98 24.58 1.38
N GLN A 90 -0.94 23.81 1.09
CA GLN A 90 -0.48 23.55 -0.27
C GLN A 90 -0.38 22.05 -0.51
N PRO A 91 -0.82 21.52 -1.67
CA PRO A 91 -0.64 20.11 -2.00
C PRO A 91 0.84 19.77 -2.18
N VAL A 92 1.21 18.53 -1.83
CA VAL A 92 2.60 18.06 -1.94
C VAL A 92 2.67 16.83 -2.82
N ALA A 93 3.43 16.94 -3.91
CA ALA A 93 3.67 15.85 -4.85
C ALA A 93 4.86 14.97 -4.43
N GLY A 94 4.87 13.73 -4.91
CA GLY A 94 5.99 12.80 -4.74
C GLY A 94 6.15 12.26 -3.31
N VAL A 95 5.13 12.41 -2.46
CA VAL A 95 5.14 11.89 -1.10
C VAL A 95 4.90 10.39 -1.15
N PHE A 96 5.74 9.61 -0.48
CA PHE A 96 5.53 8.17 -0.31
C PHE A 96 4.32 7.96 0.58
N VAL A 97 3.35 7.15 0.15
CA VAL A 97 2.15 6.84 0.92
C VAL A 97 1.97 5.34 0.97
N ASP A 98 1.77 4.80 2.15
CA ASP A 98 1.75 3.35 2.37
C ASP A 98 0.66 2.89 3.32
N PHE A 99 0.37 1.59 3.24
CA PHE A 99 -0.44 0.87 4.21
C PHE A 99 0.41 -0.21 4.85
N GLU A 100 0.54 -0.13 6.17
CA GLU A 100 1.32 -1.06 6.98
C GLU A 100 0.41 -1.87 7.92
N PRO A 101 0.03 -3.11 7.54
CA PRO A 101 -0.72 -4.02 8.43
C PRO A 101 0.13 -4.56 9.57
N LEU A 102 1.46 -4.49 9.44
CA LEU A 102 2.45 -4.81 10.47
C LEU A 102 3.46 -3.66 10.50
N GLU A 103 3.99 -3.34 11.68
CA GLU A 103 4.99 -2.28 11.85
C GLU A 103 6.18 -2.48 10.89
N ASP A 104 6.56 -1.41 10.18
CA ASP A 104 7.63 -1.37 9.18
C ASP A 104 7.44 -2.38 8.02
N PHE A 105 6.19 -2.66 7.64
CA PHE A 105 5.84 -3.58 6.56
C PHE A 105 4.82 -2.96 5.59
N PRO A 106 5.27 -2.27 4.51
CA PRO A 106 4.36 -1.62 3.58
C PRO A 106 3.77 -2.65 2.61
N ALA A 107 2.56 -3.12 2.93
CA ALA A 107 1.80 -4.07 2.10
C ALA A 107 1.18 -3.39 0.88
N ALA A 108 0.98 -2.07 0.90
CA ALA A 108 0.68 -1.28 -0.27
C ALA A 108 1.47 0.03 -0.27
N VAL A 109 1.91 0.48 -1.44
CA VAL A 109 2.71 1.70 -1.64
C VAL A 109 2.24 2.45 -2.86
N THR A 110 2.08 3.76 -2.73
CA THR A 110 1.86 4.71 -3.83
C THR A 110 2.66 6.00 -3.61
N TYR A 111 2.55 6.93 -4.55
CA TYR A 111 3.09 8.27 -4.40
C TYR A 111 2.02 9.31 -4.72
N SER A 112 2.05 10.45 -4.03
CA SER A 112 1.14 11.56 -4.34
C SER A 112 1.47 12.20 -5.68
N ASP A 113 0.44 12.57 -6.44
CA ASP A 113 0.58 13.22 -7.74
C ASP A 113 0.85 14.74 -7.62
N ALA A 114 0.94 15.44 -8.76
CA ALA A 114 1.18 16.88 -8.82
C ALA A 114 0.13 17.73 -8.06
N ALA A 115 -1.07 17.21 -7.86
CA ALA A 115 -2.13 17.84 -7.08
C ALA A 115 -2.16 17.33 -5.62
N GLY A 116 -1.14 16.59 -5.20
CA GLY A 116 -1.02 15.98 -3.88
C GLY A 116 -1.95 14.78 -3.67
N ARG A 117 -2.64 14.29 -4.70
CA ARG A 117 -3.63 13.21 -4.56
C ARG A 117 -2.95 11.86 -4.54
N PHE A 118 -3.47 10.92 -3.76
CA PHE A 118 -3.01 9.54 -3.71
C PHE A 118 -4.19 8.58 -3.73
N ALA A 119 -3.91 7.32 -4.13
CA ALA A 119 -4.83 6.21 -3.93
C ALA A 119 -4.06 4.92 -3.63
N LEU A 120 -4.52 4.19 -2.62
CA LEU A 120 -4.06 2.85 -2.25
C LEU A 120 -5.22 1.87 -2.38
N CYS A 121 -4.92 0.62 -2.74
CA CYS A 121 -5.93 -0.42 -2.90
C CYS A 121 -5.59 -1.67 -2.10
N GLY A 122 -6.58 -2.54 -1.91
CA GLY A 122 -6.39 -3.79 -1.17
C GLY A 122 -6.41 -3.63 0.35
N LEU A 123 -6.88 -2.47 0.85
CA LEU A 123 -6.98 -2.24 2.29
C LEU A 123 -8.24 -2.94 2.82
N PRO A 124 -8.22 -3.54 4.03
CA PRO A 124 -9.41 -4.16 4.62
C PRO A 124 -10.60 -3.21 4.69
N GLN A 125 -11.78 -3.69 4.27
CA GLN A 125 -13.03 -2.92 4.26
C GLN A 125 -13.55 -2.66 5.67
N ASP A 126 -13.47 -3.67 6.55
CA ASP A 126 -14.18 -3.68 7.83
C ASP A 126 -13.30 -3.24 9.02
N ASP A 127 -12.02 -2.97 8.79
CA ASP A 127 -11.05 -2.58 9.82
C ASP A 127 -10.67 -1.10 9.72
N THR A 128 -10.28 -0.53 10.86
CA THR A 128 -9.53 0.72 10.86
C THR A 128 -8.10 0.43 10.43
N VAL A 129 -7.63 1.12 9.40
CA VAL A 129 -6.28 0.97 8.86
C VAL A 129 -5.44 2.22 9.11
N THR A 130 -4.12 2.06 9.16
CA THR A 130 -3.18 3.20 9.26
C THR A 130 -2.58 3.43 7.88
N VAL A 131 -2.65 4.67 7.40
CA VAL A 131 -1.97 5.11 6.17
C VAL A 131 -0.83 6.04 6.57
N GLY A 132 0.39 5.70 6.19
CA GLY A 132 1.56 6.53 6.40
C GLY A 132 1.79 7.49 5.23
N ALA A 133 2.42 8.63 5.51
CA ALA A 133 2.93 9.54 4.50
C ALA A 133 4.33 10.00 4.87
N GLY A 134 5.28 9.82 3.94
CA GLY A 134 6.71 10.05 4.14
C GLY A 134 7.33 10.97 3.06
N LEU A 135 8.07 11.99 3.50
CA LEU A 135 8.87 12.84 2.62
C LEU A 135 10.22 13.18 3.30
N GLY A 136 11.31 12.58 2.83
CA GLY A 136 12.61 12.70 3.50
C GLY A 136 12.57 12.08 4.90
N ASN A 137 12.87 12.87 5.92
CA ASN A 137 12.80 12.46 7.33
C ASN A 137 11.44 12.76 8.01
N ARG A 138 10.47 13.28 7.26
CA ARG A 138 9.14 13.62 7.78
C ARG A 138 8.22 12.44 7.56
N VAL A 139 7.62 11.93 8.63
CA VAL A 139 6.63 10.86 8.59
C VAL A 139 5.43 11.27 9.42
N THR A 140 4.24 10.97 8.92
CA THR A 140 2.97 11.18 9.61
C THR A 140 2.01 10.05 9.25
N TYR A 141 1.01 9.81 10.10
CA TYR A 141 0.08 8.72 9.94
C TYR A 141 -1.36 9.21 10.08
N ALA A 142 -2.24 8.66 9.25
CA ALA A 142 -3.69 8.86 9.35
C ALA A 142 -4.38 7.53 9.64
N LYS A 143 -5.35 7.57 10.57
CA LYS A 143 -6.28 6.45 10.78
C LYS A 143 -7.43 6.59 9.80
N VAL A 144 -7.73 5.51 9.09
CA VAL A 144 -8.84 5.44 8.14
C VAL A 144 -9.88 4.45 8.70
N PRO A 145 -11.03 4.94 9.19
CA PRO A 145 -12.13 4.13 9.71
C PRO A 145 -12.62 3.07 8.71
N PRO A 146 -13.32 2.02 9.17
CA PRO A 146 -13.97 1.03 8.30
C PRO A 146 -14.87 1.69 7.24
N GLY A 147 -14.86 1.17 6.01
CA GLY A 147 -15.69 1.64 4.91
C GLY A 147 -15.37 3.02 4.31
N GLN A 148 -14.57 3.87 4.97
CA GLN A 148 -14.13 5.15 4.41
C GLN A 148 -13.19 4.96 3.19
N THR A 149 -13.60 5.40 2.01
CA THR A 149 -12.80 5.20 0.79
C THR A 149 -12.15 6.47 0.26
N THR A 150 -12.58 7.66 0.72
CA THR A 150 -12.11 8.95 0.20
C THR A 150 -12.01 10.01 1.31
N GLY A 151 -11.54 11.21 0.93
CA GLY A 151 -11.59 12.40 1.79
C GLY A 151 -10.52 12.40 2.89
N ILE A 152 -9.50 11.55 2.78
CA ILE A 152 -8.39 11.55 3.72
C ILE A 152 -7.49 12.73 3.38
N GLU A 153 -7.25 13.61 4.35
CA GLU A 153 -6.24 14.65 4.24
C GLU A 153 -5.12 14.33 5.24
N ILE A 154 -3.90 14.19 4.73
CA ILE A 154 -2.71 13.97 5.56
C ILE A 154 -1.86 15.24 5.48
N THR A 155 -1.62 15.87 6.63
CA THR A 155 -0.76 17.06 6.71
C THR A 155 0.64 16.64 7.13
N LEU A 156 1.63 16.93 6.27
CA LEU A 156 3.03 16.74 6.62
C LEU A 156 3.47 17.78 7.67
N PRO A 157 4.31 17.38 8.65
CA PRO A 157 4.80 18.27 9.71
C PRO A 157 5.77 19.33 9.20
#